data_AF-J9DA76-F1
#
_entry.id   AF-J9DA76-F1
#
_cell.length_a   1.000
_cell.length_b   1.000
_cell.length_c   1.000
_cell.angle_alpha   90.00
_cell.angle_beta   90.00
_cell.angle_gamma   90.00
#
_symmetry.space_group_name_H-M   'P 1'
#
loop_
_entity.id
_entity.type
_entity.pdbx_description
1 polymer ?
#
loop_
_entity_poly.entity_id
_entity_poly.type
_entity_poly.pdbx_seq_one_letter_code
_entity_poly.pdbx_strand_id
1 'polypeptide(L)'
;MLNKIIPPMTWQILAMFIVIFIINIIIWLFYKRKLEKKSALASHRLKKEKKLKFDSTYQLVLQIVVRVDLKMGKGKIAAQVGHAVSKVIDFLIENPEIWEEWKAAGEPKVILKASDEEINNVLSRAKRCNVKIHKVYDAGRTQVKAGSNTVIALGPAPKDILSMLTGDLKLL
;
A
#
# COMPACT_ATOMS: atom_id res chain seq x y z
N MET A 1 39.23 61.93 -7.17
CA MET A 1 40.19 61.12 -7.96
C MET A 1 39.83 59.65 -7.83
N LEU A 2 38.90 59.12 -8.65
CA LEU A 2 38.65 57.66 -8.82
C LEU A 2 37.72 57.35 -10.04
N ASN A 3 37.61 58.24 -11.03
CA ASN A 3 36.72 58.05 -12.21
C ASN A 3 37.48 57.76 -13.52
N LYS A 4 38.65 57.16 -13.43
CA LYS A 4 39.30 56.52 -14.58
C LYS A 4 39.59 55.08 -14.19
N ILE A 5 39.67 54.20 -15.18
CA ILE A 5 40.07 52.77 -15.10
C ILE A 5 38.87 51.80 -15.17
N ILE A 6 37.98 51.95 -16.14
CA ILE A 6 37.30 50.79 -16.74
C ILE A 6 37.19 51.05 -18.26
N PRO A 7 37.94 50.35 -19.13
CA PRO A 7 37.89 50.59 -20.58
C PRO A 7 36.52 50.15 -21.14
N PRO A 8 35.95 50.87 -22.13
CA PRO A 8 34.59 50.64 -22.64
C PRO A 8 34.31 49.21 -23.11
N MET A 9 35.35 48.46 -23.46
CA MET A 9 35.30 47.06 -23.87
C MET A 9 34.86 46.09 -22.75
N THR A 10 35.07 46.44 -21.48
CA THR A 10 34.74 45.56 -20.33
C THR A 10 33.24 45.51 -20.00
N TRP A 11 32.50 46.59 -20.24
CA TRP A 11 31.04 46.62 -20.09
C TRP A 11 30.33 45.76 -21.14
N GLN A 12 30.89 45.67 -22.35
CA GLN A 12 30.37 44.79 -23.41
C GLN A 12 30.57 43.32 -23.05
N ILE A 13 31.75 42.95 -22.53
CA ILE A 13 32.04 41.59 -22.09
C ILE A 13 31.12 41.19 -20.93
N LEU A 14 30.93 42.07 -19.93
CA LEU A 14 30.01 41.82 -18.82
C LEU A 14 28.55 41.65 -19.29
N ALA A 15 28.11 42.48 -20.23
CA ALA A 15 26.78 42.35 -20.83
C ALA A 15 26.60 41.01 -21.56
N MET A 16 27.61 40.51 -22.29
CA MET A 16 27.57 39.21 -22.95
C MET A 16 27.42 38.06 -21.94
N PHE A 17 28.14 38.10 -20.81
CA PHE A 17 27.99 37.08 -19.75
C PHE A 17 26.60 37.08 -19.12
N ILE A 18 26.02 38.26 -18.89
CA ILE A 18 24.66 38.39 -18.36
C ILE A 18 23.64 37.79 -19.35
N VAL A 19 23.79 38.06 -20.65
CA VAL A 19 22.91 37.51 -21.69
C VAL A 19 23.02 35.99 -21.75
N ILE A 20 24.24 35.43 -21.73
CA ILE A 20 24.48 33.98 -21.73
C ILE A 20 23.88 33.34 -20.47
N PHE A 21 24.03 33.97 -19.30
CA PHE A 21 23.47 33.47 -18.05
C PHE A 21 21.93 33.44 -18.09
N ILE A 22 21.29 34.49 -18.59
CA ILE A 22 19.83 34.56 -18.78
C ILE A 22 19.35 33.48 -19.75
N ILE A 23 20.04 33.27 -20.86
CA ILE A 23 19.70 32.21 -21.84
C ILE A 23 19.76 30.83 -21.18
N ASN A 24 20.81 30.55 -20.41
CA ASN A 24 20.94 29.28 -19.69
C ASN A 24 19.83 29.07 -18.66
N ILE A 25 19.41 30.13 -17.93
CA ILE A 25 18.26 30.07 -17.02
C ILE A 25 16.98 29.73 -17.79
N ILE A 26 16.72 30.40 -18.92
CA ILE A 26 15.52 30.16 -19.72
C ILE A 26 15.50 28.72 -20.25
N ILE A 27 16.62 28.22 -20.77
CA ILE A 27 16.78 26.83 -21.21
C ILE A 27 16.51 25.87 -20.05
N TRP A 28 17.08 26.11 -18.87
CA TRP A 28 16.85 25.28 -17.69
C TRP A 28 15.39 25.27 -17.25
N LEU A 29 14.72 26.43 -17.22
CA LEU A 29 13.29 26.53 -16.89
C LEU A 29 12.43 25.75 -17.89
N PHE A 30 12.76 25.79 -19.18
CA PHE A 30 12.09 25.01 -20.21
C PHE A 30 12.30 23.49 -20.01
N TYR A 31 13.54 23.07 -19.75
CA TYR A 31 13.87 21.68 -19.45
C TYR A 31 13.16 21.17 -18.21
N LYS A 32 13.16 21.96 -17.12
CA LYS A 32 12.48 21.63 -15.87
C LYS A 32 10.98 21.39 -16.08
N ARG A 33 10.31 22.30 -16.80
CA ARG A 33 8.88 22.19 -17.09
C ARG A 33 8.54 20.96 -17.95
N LYS A 34 9.44 20.56 -18.86
CA LYS A 34 9.29 19.34 -19.67
C LYS A 34 9.44 18.07 -18.82
N LEU A 35 10.36 18.06 -17.86
CA LEU A 35 10.53 16.96 -16.91
C LEU A 35 9.31 16.79 -16.01
N GLU A 36 8.78 17.88 -15.45
CA GLU A 36 7.57 17.87 -14.61
C GLU A 36 6.34 17.33 -15.35
N LYS A 37 6.14 17.71 -16.62
CA LYS A 37 5.04 17.16 -17.42
C LYS A 37 5.19 15.66 -17.69
N LYS A 38 6.41 15.18 -17.96
CA LYS A 38 6.68 13.75 -18.17
C LYS A 38 6.44 12.94 -16.90
N SER A 39 6.90 13.43 -15.75
CA SER A 39 6.68 12.75 -14.46
C SER A 39 5.20 12.71 -14.09
N ALA A 40 4.46 13.81 -14.31
CA ALA A 40 3.01 13.86 -14.10
C ALA A 40 2.23 12.94 -15.06
N LEU A 41 2.63 12.84 -16.33
CA LEU A 41 2.01 11.93 -17.29
C LEU A 41 2.29 10.46 -16.94
N ALA A 42 3.51 10.15 -16.49
CA ALA A 42 3.88 8.81 -16.04
C ALA A 42 3.10 8.40 -14.78
N SER A 43 2.98 9.28 -13.79
CA SER A 43 2.18 9.01 -12.59
C SER A 43 0.69 8.88 -12.90
N HIS A 44 0.15 9.72 -13.79
CA HIS A 44 -1.23 9.62 -14.25
C HIS A 44 -1.48 8.32 -15.04
N ARG A 45 -0.55 7.91 -15.91
CA ARG A 45 -0.63 6.65 -16.65
C ARG A 45 -0.58 5.45 -15.71
N LEU A 46 0.32 5.44 -14.73
CA LEU A 46 0.40 4.40 -13.70
C LEU A 46 -0.89 4.34 -12.87
N LYS A 47 -1.44 5.48 -12.48
CA LYS A 47 -2.72 5.56 -11.77
C LYS A 47 -3.88 5.06 -12.64
N LYS A 48 -3.88 5.39 -13.94
CA LYS A 48 -4.87 4.91 -14.93
C LYS A 48 -4.73 3.41 -15.18
N GLU A 49 -3.53 2.86 -15.31
CA GLU A 49 -3.28 1.43 -15.49
C GLU A 49 -3.65 0.64 -14.23
N LYS A 50 -3.34 1.17 -13.03
CA LYS A 50 -3.85 0.61 -11.76
C LYS A 50 -5.37 0.62 -11.71
N LYS A 51 -6.01 1.73 -12.11
CA LYS A 51 -7.47 1.87 -12.17
C LYS A 51 -8.10 0.96 -13.23
N LEU A 52 -7.46 0.75 -14.38
CA LEU A 52 -7.96 -0.11 -15.46
C LEU A 52 -7.87 -1.60 -15.11
N LYS A 53 -6.94 -2.00 -14.23
CA LYS A 53 -6.93 -3.36 -13.64
C LYS A 53 -7.99 -3.57 -12.56
N PHE A 54 -8.65 -2.50 -12.11
CA PHE A 54 -9.50 -2.48 -10.92
C PHE A 54 -11.00 -2.52 -11.25
N ASP A 55 -11.39 -2.59 -12.53
CA ASP A 55 -12.79 -2.41 -12.92
C ASP A 55 -13.55 -3.74 -13.17
N SER A 56 -14.56 -3.98 -12.31
CA SER A 56 -15.91 -4.52 -12.61
C SER A 56 -16.29 -6.01 -12.47
N THR A 57 -15.50 -6.94 -11.91
CA THR A 57 -16.03 -8.30 -11.62
C THR A 57 -15.61 -8.92 -10.29
N TYR A 58 -14.88 -8.19 -9.44
CA TYR A 58 -14.37 -8.75 -8.19
C TYR A 58 -14.84 -7.96 -6.97
N GLN A 59 -15.80 -8.52 -6.23
CA GLN A 59 -16.09 -8.04 -4.88
C GLN A 59 -14.81 -8.17 -4.03
N LEU A 60 -14.28 -7.04 -3.55
CA LEU A 60 -13.25 -7.06 -2.51
C LEU A 60 -13.83 -7.72 -1.26
N VAL A 61 -13.11 -8.68 -0.70
CA VAL A 61 -13.50 -9.37 0.54
C VAL A 61 -12.33 -9.34 1.52
N LEU A 62 -12.63 -9.21 2.80
CA LEU A 62 -11.66 -9.45 3.87
C LEU A 62 -11.81 -10.89 4.37
N GLN A 63 -10.76 -11.70 4.26
CA GLN A 63 -10.74 -13.03 4.85
C GLN A 63 -9.93 -13.03 6.15
N ILE A 64 -10.48 -13.66 7.18
CA ILE A 64 -9.88 -13.74 8.51
C ILE A 64 -9.78 -15.21 8.89
N VAL A 65 -8.56 -15.72 9.01
CA VAL A 65 -8.29 -17.12 9.34
C VAL A 65 -7.96 -17.22 10.82
N VAL A 66 -8.77 -17.97 11.56
CA VAL A 66 -8.64 -18.20 12.99
C VAL A 66 -7.91 -19.50 13.25
N ARG A 67 -6.92 -19.45 14.12
CA ARG A 67 -6.14 -20.62 14.53
C ARG A 67 -6.92 -21.46 15.55
N VAL A 68 -7.39 -22.65 15.16
CA VAL A 68 -8.35 -23.45 15.97
C VAL A 68 -7.70 -24.46 16.92
N ASP A 69 -6.45 -24.87 16.70
CA ASP A 69 -5.70 -25.73 17.62
C ASP A 69 -5.45 -25.07 18.99
N LEU A 70 -5.53 -23.73 19.06
CA LEU A 70 -5.47 -22.95 20.30
C LEU A 70 -6.72 -23.09 21.20
N LYS A 71 -7.78 -23.76 20.73
CA LYS A 71 -9.03 -24.00 21.46
C LYS A 71 -9.61 -22.75 22.13
N MET A 72 -9.53 -21.62 21.44
CA MET A 72 -10.05 -20.34 21.95
C MET A 72 -11.57 -20.40 22.14
N GLY A 73 -12.07 -19.86 23.26
CA GLY A 73 -13.50 -19.65 23.45
C GLY A 73 -14.07 -18.60 22.51
N LYS A 74 -15.38 -18.66 22.23
CA LYS A 74 -16.09 -17.77 21.27
C LYS A 74 -15.82 -16.27 21.51
N GLY A 75 -15.84 -15.82 22.77
CA GLY A 75 -15.56 -14.42 23.12
C GLY A 75 -14.12 -13.98 22.79
N LYS A 76 -13.14 -14.87 23.03
CA LYS A 76 -11.74 -14.60 22.68
C LYS A 76 -11.55 -14.57 21.16
N ILE A 77 -12.20 -15.48 20.43
CA ILE A 77 -12.20 -15.47 18.96
C ILE A 77 -12.74 -14.13 18.44
N ALA A 78 -13.92 -13.70 18.92
CA ALA A 78 -14.52 -12.44 18.50
C ALA A 78 -13.61 -11.23 18.75
N ALA A 79 -12.96 -11.17 19.92
CA ALA A 79 -12.00 -10.10 20.23
C ALA A 79 -10.79 -10.12 19.28
N GLN A 80 -10.22 -11.29 18.99
CA GLN A 80 -9.07 -11.42 18.09
C GLN A 80 -9.42 -11.09 16.64
N VAL A 81 -10.61 -11.47 16.17
CA VAL A 81 -11.15 -11.05 14.86
C VAL A 81 -11.32 -9.53 14.81
N GLY A 82 -11.87 -8.92 15.87
CA GLY A 82 -11.98 -7.46 15.99
C GLY A 82 -10.63 -6.75 15.90
N HIS A 83 -9.60 -7.27 16.60
CA HIS A 83 -8.23 -6.75 16.49
C HIS A 83 -7.66 -6.90 15.07
N ALA A 84 -7.94 -8.00 14.38
CA ALA A 84 -7.49 -8.21 13.01
C ALA A 84 -8.11 -7.16 12.07
N VAL A 85 -9.42 -6.89 12.21
CA VAL A 85 -10.13 -5.85 11.45
C VAL A 85 -9.55 -4.47 11.76
N SER A 86 -9.28 -4.13 13.02
CA SER A 86 -8.66 -2.85 13.38
C SER A 86 -7.32 -2.63 12.66
N LYS A 87 -6.45 -3.65 12.63
CA LYS A 87 -5.16 -3.57 11.92
C LYS A 87 -5.31 -3.41 10.41
N VAL A 88 -6.37 -3.98 9.85
CA VAL A 88 -6.71 -3.83 8.43
C VAL A 88 -7.21 -2.41 8.17
N ILE A 89 -8.04 -1.85 9.04
CA ILE A 89 -8.52 -0.46 8.92
C ILE A 89 -7.34 0.52 8.95
N ASP A 90 -6.36 0.33 9.84
CA ASP A 90 -5.15 1.19 9.87
C ASP A 90 -4.44 1.22 8.50
N PHE A 91 -4.37 0.08 7.82
CA PHE A 91 -3.83 0.00 6.46
C PHE A 91 -4.74 0.64 5.42
N LEU A 92 -6.05 0.48 5.55
CA LEU A 92 -7.03 1.04 4.61
C LEU A 92 -7.13 2.56 4.67
N ILE A 93 -6.83 3.17 5.83
CA ILE A 93 -6.71 4.64 5.95
C ILE A 93 -5.62 5.18 5.02
N GLU A 94 -4.53 4.43 4.82
CA GLU A 94 -3.45 4.78 3.89
C GLU A 94 -3.76 4.42 2.42
N ASN A 95 -4.82 3.64 2.17
CA ASN A 95 -5.21 3.12 0.86
C ASN A 95 -6.70 3.39 0.57
N PRO A 96 -7.10 4.67 0.46
CA PRO A 96 -8.50 5.08 0.43
C PRO A 96 -9.30 4.49 -0.74
N GLU A 97 -8.66 4.19 -1.87
CA GLU A 97 -9.34 3.57 -3.02
C GLU A 97 -9.86 2.14 -2.70
N ILE A 98 -9.08 1.36 -1.94
CA ILE A 98 -9.46 0.00 -1.52
C ILE A 98 -10.54 0.11 -0.44
N TRP A 99 -10.40 1.08 0.47
CA TRP A 99 -11.38 1.35 1.52
C TRP A 99 -12.75 1.69 0.94
N GLU A 100 -12.81 2.65 0.02
CA GLU A 100 -14.06 3.12 -0.59
C GLU A 100 -14.76 2.00 -1.36
N GLU A 101 -14.03 1.20 -2.14
CA GLU A 101 -14.62 0.08 -2.87
C GLU A 101 -15.15 -1.02 -1.93
N TRP A 102 -14.32 -1.45 -0.97
CA TRP A 102 -14.73 -2.48 -0.01
C TRP A 102 -15.91 -2.04 0.83
N LYS A 103 -15.95 -0.76 1.23
CA LYS A 103 -17.05 -0.16 1.98
C LYS A 103 -18.33 -0.05 1.15
N ALA A 104 -18.22 0.37 -0.11
CA ALA A 104 -19.35 0.42 -1.03
C ALA A 104 -19.96 -0.98 -1.26
N ALA A 105 -19.15 -2.03 -1.19
CA ALA A 105 -19.58 -3.43 -1.26
C ALA A 105 -20.21 -3.96 0.06
N GLY A 106 -20.37 -3.13 1.09
CA GLY A 106 -20.91 -3.54 2.40
C GLY A 106 -19.89 -4.18 3.34
N GLU A 107 -18.59 -3.97 3.07
CA GLU A 107 -17.47 -4.48 3.87
C GLU A 107 -17.52 -6.00 4.13
N PRO A 108 -17.65 -6.86 3.11
CA PRO A 108 -17.80 -8.30 3.31
C PRO A 108 -16.58 -8.92 4.00
N LYS A 109 -16.85 -9.76 4.99
CA LYS A 109 -15.86 -10.45 5.84
C LYS A 109 -16.17 -11.94 5.86
N VAL A 110 -15.17 -12.79 5.62
CA VAL A 110 -15.31 -14.26 5.68
C VAL A 110 -14.37 -14.80 6.74
N ILE A 111 -14.92 -15.56 7.69
CA ILE A 111 -14.15 -16.14 8.80
C ILE A 111 -13.89 -17.62 8.52
N LEU A 112 -12.61 -17.98 8.48
CA LEU A 112 -12.11 -19.31 8.18
C LEU A 112 -11.40 -19.90 9.40
N LYS A 113 -11.23 -21.22 9.41
CA LYS A 113 -10.42 -21.93 10.40
C LYS A 113 -9.24 -22.65 9.77
N ALA A 114 -8.14 -22.67 10.52
CA ALA A 114 -6.92 -23.36 10.16
C ALA A 114 -6.13 -23.80 11.40
N SER A 115 -5.31 -24.83 11.22
CA SER A 115 -4.17 -25.18 12.07
C SER A 115 -2.99 -24.21 11.86
N ASP A 116 -1.96 -24.32 12.70
CA ASP A 116 -0.74 -23.52 12.54
C ASP A 116 -0.01 -23.81 11.21
N GLU A 117 0.02 -25.08 10.80
CA GLU A 117 0.64 -25.52 9.56
C GLU A 117 -0.07 -24.94 8.33
N GLU A 118 -1.40 -25.00 8.30
CA GLU A 118 -2.22 -24.39 7.24
C GLU A 118 -2.01 -22.87 7.17
N ILE A 119 -1.92 -22.18 8.32
CA ILE A 119 -1.59 -20.74 8.36
C ILE A 119 -0.21 -20.48 7.74
N ASN A 120 0.81 -21.29 8.07
CA ASN A 120 2.14 -21.15 7.49
C ASN A 120 2.14 -21.38 5.96
N ASN A 121 1.32 -22.30 5.47
CA ASN A 121 1.12 -22.51 4.04
C ASN A 121 0.47 -21.28 3.37
N VAL A 122 -0.58 -20.71 3.96
CA VAL A 122 -1.21 -19.47 3.49
C VAL A 122 -0.22 -18.31 3.44
N LEU A 123 0.57 -18.10 4.50
CA LEU A 123 1.60 -17.06 4.55
C LEU A 123 2.64 -17.21 3.42
N SER A 124 3.03 -18.45 3.14
CA SER A 124 3.98 -18.77 2.07
C SER A 124 3.40 -18.49 0.69
N ARG A 125 2.13 -18.84 0.44
CA ARG A 125 1.41 -18.52 -0.80
C ARG A 125 1.26 -17.00 -0.98
N ALA A 126 0.84 -16.29 0.06
CA ALA A 126 0.60 -14.85 0.02
C ALA A 126 1.88 -14.04 -0.25
N LYS A 127 3.03 -14.47 0.29
CA LYS A 127 4.33 -13.87 -0.01
C LYS A 127 4.66 -13.93 -1.50
N ARG A 128 4.30 -15.01 -2.19
CA ARG A 128 4.51 -15.15 -3.64
C ARG A 128 3.54 -14.29 -4.47
N CYS A 129 2.31 -14.11 -3.98
CA CYS A 129 1.27 -13.32 -4.65
C CYS A 129 1.29 -11.82 -4.29
N ASN A 130 2.25 -11.38 -3.47
CA ASN A 130 2.36 -10.00 -2.96
C ASN A 130 1.06 -9.49 -2.29
N VAL A 131 0.36 -10.37 -1.57
CA VAL A 131 -0.85 -10.02 -0.82
C VAL A 131 -0.47 -9.64 0.61
N LYS A 132 -0.91 -8.47 1.06
CA LYS A 132 -0.69 -8.01 2.43
C LYS A 132 -1.45 -8.91 3.43
N ILE A 133 -0.74 -9.34 4.47
CA ILE A 133 -1.32 -10.09 5.59
C ILE A 133 -1.09 -9.33 6.89
N HIS A 134 -2.15 -9.20 7.69
CA HIS A 134 -2.11 -8.65 9.03
C HIS A 134 -2.17 -9.80 10.03
N LYS A 135 -1.14 -9.92 10.88
CA LYS A 135 -1.07 -10.95 11.92
C LYS A 135 -1.51 -10.38 13.26
N VAL A 136 -2.29 -11.15 14.01
CA VAL A 136 -2.65 -10.86 15.39
C VAL A 136 -2.00 -11.92 16.27
N TYR A 137 -1.38 -11.45 17.34
CA TYR A 137 -0.67 -12.29 18.29
C TYR A 137 -1.35 -12.15 19.64
N ASP A 138 -1.46 -13.24 20.39
CA ASP A 138 -1.90 -13.15 21.77
C ASP A 138 -0.80 -12.50 22.62
N ALA A 139 -1.18 -11.51 23.43
CA ALA A 139 -0.28 -10.82 24.34
C ALA A 139 0.12 -11.67 25.57
N GLY A 140 -0.29 -12.94 25.62
CA GLY A 140 0.19 -13.89 26.63
C GLY A 140 -0.52 -13.78 27.99
N ARG A 141 -1.81 -13.41 28.04
CA ARG A 141 -2.59 -13.42 29.31
C ARG A 141 -3.30 -14.74 29.61
N THR A 142 -3.03 -15.81 28.85
CA THR A 142 -3.64 -17.15 29.04
C THR A 142 -2.62 -18.26 28.73
N GLN A 143 -2.95 -19.51 29.09
CA GLN A 143 -2.16 -20.76 28.97
C GLN A 143 -1.74 -21.19 27.54
N VAL A 144 -1.76 -20.29 26.56
CA VAL A 144 -1.21 -20.53 25.21
C VAL A 144 0.24 -20.04 25.18
N LYS A 145 1.13 -20.75 24.48
CA LYS A 145 2.54 -20.37 24.32
C LYS A 145 2.64 -18.89 23.88
N ALA A 146 3.30 -18.06 24.67
CA ALA A 146 3.40 -16.62 24.44
C ALA A 146 3.87 -16.30 23.00
N GLY A 147 3.24 -15.32 22.35
CA GLY A 147 3.59 -14.91 20.98
C GLY A 147 3.01 -15.81 19.87
N SER A 148 2.08 -16.71 20.17
CA SER A 148 1.40 -17.51 19.14
C SER A 148 0.52 -16.63 18.25
N ASN A 149 0.62 -16.85 16.94
CA ASN A 149 -0.24 -16.19 15.94
C ASN A 149 -1.67 -16.74 16.06
N THR A 150 -2.59 -15.92 16.56
CA THR A 150 -3.98 -16.33 16.86
C THR A 150 -4.86 -16.24 15.62
N VAL A 151 -4.68 -15.17 14.83
CA VAL A 151 -5.52 -14.83 13.69
C VAL A 151 -4.67 -14.14 12.62
N ILE A 152 -4.90 -14.49 11.36
CA ILE A 152 -4.39 -13.71 10.22
C ILE A 152 -5.54 -13.10 9.43
N ALA A 153 -5.37 -11.88 8.93
CA ALA A 153 -6.29 -11.20 8.05
C ALA A 153 -5.63 -10.97 6.68
N LEU A 154 -6.36 -11.29 5.61
CA LEU A 154 -5.95 -11.17 4.21
C LEU A 154 -6.92 -10.26 3.46
N GLY A 155 -6.39 -9.25 2.79
CA GLY A 155 -7.20 -8.27 2.07
C GLY A 155 -7.64 -7.08 2.94
N PRO A 156 -8.65 -6.29 2.50
CA PRO A 156 -9.57 -6.56 1.39
C PRO A 156 -8.88 -6.77 0.04
N ALA A 157 -9.28 -7.82 -0.67
CA ALA A 157 -8.73 -8.17 -1.98
C ALA A 157 -9.77 -8.90 -2.83
N PRO A 158 -9.58 -8.95 -4.17
CA PRO A 158 -10.42 -9.74 -5.05
C PRO A 158 -10.60 -11.18 -4.56
N LYS A 159 -11.85 -11.67 -4.56
CA LYS A 159 -12.20 -13.01 -4.10
C LYS A 159 -11.37 -14.12 -4.77
N ASP A 160 -11.11 -14.01 -6.07
CA ASP A 160 -10.32 -15.01 -6.81
C ASP A 160 -8.87 -15.09 -6.31
N ILE A 161 -8.26 -13.93 -6.02
CA ILE A 161 -6.91 -13.86 -5.45
C ILE A 161 -6.90 -14.54 -4.09
N LEU A 162 -7.89 -14.25 -3.26
CA LEU A 162 -8.01 -14.85 -1.93
C LEU A 162 -8.28 -16.37 -2.00
N SER A 163 -9.09 -16.82 -2.96
CA SER A 163 -9.39 -18.24 -3.15
C SER A 163 -8.13 -19.06 -3.49
N MET A 164 -7.17 -18.49 -4.21
CA MET A 164 -5.88 -19.15 -4.45
C MET A 164 -5.04 -19.34 -3.17
N LEU A 165 -5.28 -18.50 -2.15
CA LEU A 165 -4.54 -18.53 -0.90
C LEU A 165 -5.19 -19.45 0.13
N THR A 166 -6.51 -19.41 0.23
CA THR A 166 -7.29 -19.98 1.35
C THR A 166 -8.44 -20.88 0.91
N GLY A 167 -8.60 -21.19 -0.38
CA GLY A 167 -9.74 -21.95 -0.90
C GLY A 167 -9.84 -23.39 -0.38
N ASP A 168 -8.76 -23.92 0.17
CA ASP A 168 -8.70 -25.21 0.88
C ASP A 168 -9.15 -25.13 2.35
N LEU A 169 -9.28 -23.92 2.91
CA LEU A 169 -9.70 -23.72 4.30
C LEU A 169 -11.21 -23.76 4.46
N LYS A 170 -11.66 -24.23 5.63
CA LYS A 170 -13.07 -24.33 5.97
C LYS A 170 -13.55 -23.06 6.69
N LEU A 171 -14.85 -22.77 6.61
CA LEU A 171 -15.49 -21.76 7.45
C LEU A 171 -15.35 -22.13 8.94
N LEU A 172 -15.13 -21.13 9.79
CA LEU A 172 -14.91 -21.30 11.23
C LEU A 172 -16.12 -21.93 11.92
#